data_AF-A0A3B0T719-F1
#
_entry.id   AF-A0A3B0T719-F1
#
_cell.length_a   1.000
_cell.length_b   1.000
_cell.length_c   1.000
_cell.angle_alpha   90.00
_cell.angle_beta   90.00
_cell.angle_gamma   90.00
#
_symmetry.space_group_name_H-M   'P 1'
#
loop_
_entity.id
_entity.type
_entity.pdbx_description
1 polymer ?
#
loop_
_entity_poly.entity_id
_entity_poly.type
_entity_poly.pdbx_seq_one_letter_code
_entity_poly.pdbx_strand_id
1 'polypeptide(L)'
;KVFKGKKMAGHMGSVRVTTQNLEVVRTDVERGLVLVRGAVPGPKSGWVLVRDAVKRALPEGVPFPGSFEGPASAAEPEAKAEVQTALDEANPASGEESSES
;
A
#
# COMPACT_ATOMS: atom_id res chain seq x y z
N LYS A 1 3.55 22.64 51.26
CA LYS A 1 2.70 22.27 50.10
C LYS A 1 3.56 21.58 49.06
N VAL A 2 3.08 20.50 48.44
CA VAL A 2 3.81 19.88 47.32
C VAL A 2 3.50 20.65 46.04
N PHE A 3 4.52 21.03 45.28
CA PHE A 3 4.37 21.75 44.02
C PHE A 3 3.84 20.82 42.91
N LYS A 4 2.93 21.32 42.07
CA LYS A 4 2.46 20.59 40.87
C LYS A 4 3.66 20.27 39.99
N GLY A 5 3.74 19.03 39.48
CA GLY A 5 4.87 18.55 38.68
C GLY A 5 6.06 18.01 39.50
N LYS A 6 5.98 17.95 40.83
CA LYS A 6 6.97 17.22 41.62
C LYS A 6 6.97 15.74 41.18
N LYS A 7 8.14 15.25 40.74
CA LYS A 7 8.33 13.84 40.37
C LYS A 7 8.08 12.97 41.62
N MET A 8 7.08 12.10 41.54
CA MET A 8 6.67 11.15 42.57
C MET A 8 6.37 9.81 41.88
N ALA A 9 6.21 8.73 42.65
CA ALA A 9 5.83 7.43 42.10
C ALA A 9 4.49 7.53 41.34
N GLY A 10 4.39 6.78 40.24
CA GLY A 10 3.21 6.75 39.38
C GLY A 10 3.31 5.63 38.34
N HIS A 11 2.32 5.54 37.46
CA HIS A 11 2.31 4.57 36.37
C HIS A 11 3.40 4.90 35.35
N MET A 12 4.28 3.94 35.08
CA MET A 12 5.34 4.05 34.06
C MET A 12 4.98 3.17 32.86
N GLY A 13 5.12 3.70 31.64
CA GLY A 13 4.80 2.98 30.41
C GLY A 13 3.35 3.15 29.94
N SER A 14 2.93 2.33 28.98
CA SER A 14 1.66 2.47 28.25
C SER A 14 1.47 3.85 27.61
N VAL A 15 2.57 4.53 27.28
CA VAL A 15 2.59 5.81 26.58
C VAL A 15 3.10 5.56 25.16
N ARG A 16 2.48 6.22 24.18
CA ARG A 16 2.94 6.20 22.80
C ARG A 16 4.23 7.01 22.69
N VAL A 17 5.32 6.33 22.38
CA VAL A 17 6.64 6.94 22.16
C VAL A 17 7.09 6.70 20.72
N THR A 18 7.98 7.54 20.20
CA THR A 18 8.52 7.43 18.85
C THR A 18 10.02 7.66 18.88
N THR A 19 10.78 6.65 18.46
CA THR A 19 12.21 6.80 18.20
C THR A 19 12.37 7.44 16.83
N GLN A 20 13.02 8.60 16.77
CA GLN A 20 13.18 9.37 15.53
C GLN A 20 14.53 9.08 14.87
N ASN A 21 14.61 9.30 13.55
CA ASN A 21 15.85 9.22 12.76
C ASN A 21 16.52 7.84 12.77
N LEU A 22 15.73 6.77 12.79
CA LEU A 22 16.25 5.43 12.56
C LEU A 22 16.58 5.22 11.08
N GLU A 23 17.65 4.48 10.81
CA GLU A 23 18.12 4.18 9.46
C GLU A 23 17.52 2.86 8.96
N VAL A 24 16.97 2.85 7.75
CA VAL A 24 16.56 1.63 7.06
C VAL A 24 17.76 1.09 6.30
N VAL A 25 18.24 -0.10 6.68
CA VAL A 25 19.46 -0.70 6.10
C VAL A 25 19.15 -1.43 4.81
N ARG A 26 18.03 -2.16 4.80
CA ARG A 26 17.60 -2.95 3.64
C ARG A 26 16.10 -3.20 3.72
N THR A 27 15.46 -3.27 2.57
CA THR A 27 14.11 -3.79 2.40
C THR A 27 14.19 -5.11 1.64
N ASP A 28 13.50 -6.13 2.14
CA ASP A 28 13.32 -7.43 1.49
C ASP A 28 11.87 -7.52 1.04
N VAL A 29 11.66 -7.32 -0.27
CA VAL A 29 10.32 -7.25 -0.88
C VAL A 29 9.67 -8.63 -0.93
N GLU A 30 10.44 -9.69 -1.15
CA GLU A 30 9.93 -11.06 -1.26
C GLU A 30 9.30 -11.53 0.06
N ARG A 31 9.91 -11.15 1.18
CA ARG A 31 9.43 -11.52 2.54
C ARG A 31 8.59 -10.42 3.20
N GLY A 32 8.46 -9.26 2.57
CA GLY A 32 7.81 -8.08 3.15
C GLY A 32 8.50 -7.58 4.43
N LEU A 33 9.83 -7.71 4.54
CA LEU A 33 10.59 -7.33 5.72
C LEU A 33 11.33 -6.01 5.52
N VAL A 34 11.34 -5.18 6.57
CA VAL A 34 12.09 -3.93 6.62
C VAL A 34 13.12 -4.01 7.74
N LEU A 35 14.40 -3.92 7.39
CA LEU A 35 15.50 -4.00 8.35
C LEU A 35 15.87 -2.59 8.81
N VAL A 36 15.60 -2.31 10.09
CA VAL A 36 15.88 -1.02 10.72
C VAL A 36 17.08 -1.14 11.65
N ARG A 37 18.01 -0.19 11.56
CA ARG A 37 19.14 -0.08 12.48
C ARG A 37 18.71 0.67 13.73
N GLY A 38 18.70 -0.04 14.86
CA GLY A 38 18.45 0.54 16.18
C GLY A 38 17.37 -0.19 16.96
N ALA A 39 16.83 0.50 17.98
CA ALA A 39 15.81 -0.05 18.87
C ALA A 39 14.42 0.50 18.53
N VAL A 40 13.45 -0.41 18.45
CA VAL A 40 12.03 -0.10 18.26
C VAL A 40 11.33 -0.17 19.62
N PRO A 41 10.50 0.82 19.97
CA PRO A 41 9.81 0.82 21.25
C PRO A 41 8.72 -0.24 21.29
N GLY A 42 8.66 -0.98 22.40
CA GLY A 42 7.65 -2.01 22.64
C GLY A 42 8.22 -3.43 22.59
N PRO A 43 7.37 -4.44 22.86
CA PRO A 43 7.76 -5.84 22.79
C PRO A 43 7.91 -6.30 21.33
N LYS A 44 8.55 -7.45 21.14
CA LYS A 44 8.57 -8.17 19.86
C LYS A 44 7.12 -8.47 19.42
N SER A 45 6.89 -8.50 18.11
CA SER A 45 5.57 -8.69 17.47
C SER A 45 4.48 -7.70 17.88
N GLY A 46 4.84 -6.55 18.47
CA GLY A 46 3.92 -5.44 18.68
C GLY A 46 3.64 -4.67 17.39
N TRP A 47 2.51 -3.96 17.37
CA TRP A 47 2.19 -3.04 16.28
C TRP A 47 3.02 -1.78 16.37
N VAL A 48 3.58 -1.37 15.23
CA VAL A 48 4.39 -0.16 15.11
C VAL A 48 3.86 0.70 13.99
N LEU A 49 4.03 2.01 14.13
CA LEU A 49 3.70 2.97 13.11
C LEU A 49 4.99 3.56 12.56
N VAL A 50 5.22 3.34 11.27
CA VAL A 50 6.39 3.84 10.54
C VAL A 50 5.96 5.08 9.73
N ARG A 51 6.80 6.11 9.76
CA ARG A 51 6.61 7.37 9.04
C ARG A 51 7.96 7.90 8.60
N ASP A 52 7.94 8.76 7.59
CA ASP A 52 9.13 9.45 7.12
C ASP A 52 9.73 10.33 8.24
N ALA A 53 11.06 10.41 8.23
CA ALA A 53 11.80 11.16 9.24
C ALA A 53 11.67 12.67 8.97
N VAL A 54 11.05 13.40 9.90
CA VAL A 54 10.88 14.85 9.77
C VAL A 54 12.20 15.62 9.94
N LYS A 55 13.14 15.07 10.72
CA LYS A 55 14.40 15.75 11.08
C LYS A 55 15.58 15.40 10.17
N ARG A 56 15.41 14.47 9.22
CA ARG A 56 16.46 14.07 8.27
C ARG A 56 15.92 14.27 6.87
N ALA A 57 16.76 14.79 5.97
CA ALA A 57 16.40 14.91 4.56
C ALA A 57 16.14 13.52 3.97
N LEU A 58 15.14 13.45 3.08
CA LEU A 58 14.87 12.27 2.28
C LEU A 58 16.08 12.00 1.37
N PRO A 59 16.46 10.73 1.17
CA PRO A 59 17.45 10.40 0.15
C PRO A 59 16.92 10.77 -1.24
N GLU A 60 17.83 11.14 -2.15
CA GLU A 60 17.48 11.52 -3.52
C GLU A 60 16.92 10.32 -4.31
N GLY A 61 15.84 10.52 -5.05
CA GLY A 61 15.25 9.49 -5.93
C GLY A 61 14.13 8.64 -5.33
N VAL A 62 13.57 9.01 -4.16
CA VAL A 62 12.39 8.32 -3.62
C VAL A 62 11.12 8.60 -4.45
N PRO A 63 10.35 7.58 -4.85
CA PRO A 63 9.07 7.79 -5.53
C PRO A 63 8.02 8.32 -4.54
N PHE A 64 7.41 9.45 -4.86
CA PHE A 64 6.26 10.00 -4.15
C PHE A 64 4.99 9.66 -4.96
N PRO A 65 3.91 9.10 -4.37
CA PRO A 65 3.61 8.85 -2.94
C PRO A 65 4.14 7.53 -2.36
N GLY A 66 4.79 6.69 -3.17
CA GLY A 66 5.39 5.43 -2.74
C GLY A 66 5.65 4.50 -3.94
N SER A 67 6.49 3.49 -3.74
CA SER A 67 6.69 2.42 -4.72
C SER A 67 5.62 1.35 -4.54
N PHE A 68 4.37 1.69 -4.87
CA PHE A 68 3.28 0.74 -4.84
C PHE A 68 3.37 -0.15 -6.09
N GLU A 69 3.56 -1.45 -5.91
CA GLU A 69 3.04 -2.38 -6.90
C GLU A 69 1.53 -2.18 -6.89
N GLY A 70 0.97 -1.77 -8.03
CA GLY A 70 -0.48 -1.63 -8.18
C GLY A 70 -1.16 -2.97 -7.85
N PRO A 71 -2.50 -3.00 -7.70
CA PRO A 71 -3.19 -4.26 -7.58
C PRO A 71 -2.83 -5.14 -8.79
N ALA A 72 -2.03 -6.18 -8.56
CA ALA A 72 -1.87 -7.31 -9.46
C ALA A 72 -3.15 -8.19 -9.43
N SER A 73 -4.29 -7.52 -9.56
CA SER A 73 -5.64 -8.03 -9.79
C SER A 73 -6.50 -6.87 -10.30
N ALA A 74 -6.02 -6.19 -11.34
CA ALA A 74 -6.93 -5.66 -12.35
C ALA A 74 -7.23 -6.85 -13.27
N ALA A 75 -8.38 -7.49 -13.03
CA ALA A 75 -9.10 -8.35 -13.97
C ALA A 75 -8.28 -9.43 -14.69
N GLU A 76 -8.44 -10.68 -14.25
CA GLU A 76 -8.42 -11.80 -15.20
C GLU A 76 -9.29 -11.43 -16.42
N PRO A 77 -8.76 -11.58 -17.64
CA PRO A 77 -9.42 -11.18 -18.86
C PRO A 77 -10.47 -12.22 -19.27
N GLU A 78 -11.67 -12.16 -18.68
CA GLU A 78 -12.83 -12.95 -19.15
C GLU A 78 -14.03 -12.11 -19.63
N ALA A 79 -13.98 -10.78 -19.54
CA ALA A 79 -15.09 -9.91 -19.97
C ALA A 79 -14.97 -9.36 -21.41
N LYS A 80 -14.44 -10.15 -22.37
CA LYS A 80 -14.46 -9.80 -23.80
C LYS A 80 -15.14 -10.84 -24.71
N ALA A 81 -15.63 -11.96 -24.17
CA ALA A 81 -16.23 -13.01 -24.99
C ALA A 81 -17.75 -12.88 -25.22
N GLU A 82 -18.50 -12.15 -24.37
CA GLU A 82 -19.97 -12.17 -24.44
C GLU A 82 -20.63 -10.97 -25.13
N VAL A 83 -19.86 -9.92 -25.49
CA VAL A 83 -20.43 -8.74 -26.19
C VAL A 83 -20.41 -8.90 -27.72
N GLN A 84 -19.68 -9.89 -28.26
CA GLN A 84 -19.61 -10.10 -29.71
C GLN A 84 -20.80 -10.92 -30.26
N THR A 85 -21.49 -11.72 -29.44
CA THR A 85 -22.60 -12.58 -29.91
C THR A 85 -23.96 -11.87 -29.95
N ALA A 86 -24.09 -10.69 -29.32
CA ALA A 86 -25.35 -9.95 -29.24
C ALA A 86 -25.51 -8.83 -30.30
N LEU A 87 -24.47 -8.54 -31.09
CA LEU A 87 -24.52 -7.52 -32.15
C LEU A 87 -24.70 -8.11 -33.56
N ASP A 88 -24.70 -9.43 -33.71
CA ASP A 88 -24.91 -10.12 -34.99
C ASP A 88 -26.40 -10.43 -35.29
N GLU A 89 -27.31 -10.20 -34.34
CA GLU A 89 -28.75 -10.51 -34.48
C GLU A 89 -29.65 -9.26 -34.61
N ALA A 90 -29.11 -8.17 -35.17
CA ALA A 90 -29.88 -6.96 -35.43
C ALA A 90 -29.44 -6.23 -36.71
N ASN A 91 -29.48 -6.90 -37.86
CA ASN A 91 -29.71 -6.22 -39.13
C ASN A 91 -30.73 -6.99 -39.99
N PRO A 92 -32.03 -6.83 -39.72
CA PRO A 92 -33.04 -7.23 -40.68
C PRO A 92 -33.18 -6.14 -41.76
N ALA A 93 -33.18 -6.58 -43.02
CA ALA A 93 -33.66 -5.89 -44.22
C ALA A 93 -32.68 -5.03 -45.04
N SER A 94 -32.15 -5.64 -46.11
CA SER A 94 -32.22 -5.20 -47.52
C SER A 94 -31.47 -6.29 -48.32
N GLY A 95 -32.05 -7.06 -49.22
CA GLY A 95 -32.89 -6.68 -50.37
C GLY A 95 -32.18 -7.21 -51.61
N GLU A 96 -32.81 -8.17 -52.31
CA GLU A 96 -32.60 -8.54 -53.74
C GLU A 96 -31.20 -9.06 -54.12
N GLU A 97 -30.94 -9.97 -55.07
CA GLU A 97 -31.65 -10.73 -56.10
C GLU A 97 -30.59 -11.71 -56.65
N SER A 98 -30.99 -12.89 -57.17
CA SER A 98 -30.29 -13.66 -58.23
C SER A 98 -28.87 -14.19 -57.94
N SER A 99 -28.37 -15.33 -58.42
CA SER A 99 -28.77 -16.27 -59.48
C SER A 99 -28.05 -17.59 -59.23
N GLU A 100 -28.76 -18.67 -59.52
CA GLU A 100 -28.28 -20.02 -59.77
C GLU A 100 -27.28 -20.04 -60.95
N SER A 101 -26.10 -20.65 -60.77
CA SER A 101 -25.30 -21.45 -61.73
C SER A 101 -23.94 -21.82 -61.14
#